data_AF-A0A374VNE9-F1
#
_entry.id   AF-A0A374VNE9-F1
#
_cell.length_a   1.000
_cell.length_b   1.000
_cell.length_c   1.000
_cell.angle_alpha   90.00
_cell.angle_beta   90.00
_cell.angle_gamma   90.00
#
_symmetry.space_group_name_H-M   'P 1'
#
loop_
_entity.id
_entity.type
_entity.pdbx_description
1 polymer ?
#
loop_
_entity_poly.entity_id
_entity_poly.type
_entity_poly.pdbx_seq_one_letter_code
_entity_poly.pdbx_strand_id
1 'polypeptide(L)' 'MTYEQIAEMMEEMGLPFAYHHFAEGESPAPPFLLFLSPGENTFSADNLAYFSCKQLDIELYTDKKQPELEEQV' A
#
# COMPACT_ATOMS: atom_id res chain seq x y z
N MET A 1 -4.34 -2.93 -11.73
CA MET A 1 -4.16 -3.81 -10.56
C MET A 1 -5.51 -4.01 -9.89
N THR A 2 -5.89 -5.25 -9.61
CA THR A 2 -7.11 -5.57 -8.84
C THR A 2 -6.78 -5.64 -7.35
N TYR A 3 -7.81 -5.62 -6.51
CA TYR A 3 -7.65 -5.80 -5.07
C TYR A 3 -7.06 -7.19 -4.74
N GLU A 4 -7.44 -8.25 -5.47
CA GLU A 4 -6.91 -9.59 -5.21
C GLU A 4 -5.39 -9.65 -5.45
N GLN A 5 -4.91 -9.01 -6.52
CA GLN A 5 -3.47 -8.94 -6.81
C GLN A 5 -2.71 -8.21 -5.69
N ILE A 6 -3.30 -7.14 -5.14
CA ILE A 6 -2.72 -6.43 -3.99
C ILE A 6 -2.69 -7.35 -2.77
N ALA A 7 -3.79 -8.02 -2.47
CA ALA A 7 -3.88 -8.92 -1.33
C ALA A 7 -2.86 -10.07 -1.41
N GLU A 8 -2.71 -10.70 -2.58
CA GLU A 8 -1.68 -11.73 -2.82
C GLU A 8 -0.27 -11.19 -2.55
N MET A 9 0.06 -10.00 -3.07
CA MET A 9 1.35 -9.36 -2.81
C MET A 9 1.57 -9.08 -1.31
N MET A 10 0.54 -8.64 -0.59
CA MET A 10 0.63 -8.35 0.85
C MET A 10 0.79 -9.64 1.68
N GLU A 11 0.13 -10.73 1.28
CA GLU A 11 0.28 -12.04 1.91
C GLU A 11 1.71 -12.59 1.75
N GLU A 12 2.33 -12.41 0.57
CA GLU A 12 3.72 -12.82 0.32
C GLU A 12 4.73 -12.08 1.22
N MET A 13 4.41 -10.87 1.70
CA MET A 13 5.29 -10.10 2.59
C MET A 13 5.39 -10.70 4.00
N GLY A 14 4.45 -11.57 4.40
CA GLY A 14 4.51 -12.29 5.68
C GLY A 14 4.38 -11.42 6.93
N LEU A 15 3.87 -10.19 6.79
CA LEU A 15 3.63 -9.24 7.88
C LEU A 15 2.12 -9.04 8.10
N PRO A 16 1.66 -8.73 9.32
CA PRO A 16 0.30 -8.28 9.55
C PRO A 16 0.01 -7.03 8.71
N PHE A 17 -1.14 -6.99 8.03
CA PHE A 17 -1.51 -5.85 7.19
C PHE A 17 -3.00 -5.50 7.28
N ALA A 18 -3.33 -4.24 6.97
CA ALA A 18 -4.71 -3.77 6.84
C ALA A 18 -4.87 -2.73 5.73
N TYR A 19 -6.09 -2.60 5.21
CA TYR A 19 -6.44 -1.52 4.31
C TYR A 19 -6.71 -0.23 5.11
N HIS A 20 -6.01 0.85 4.79
CA HIS A 20 -6.14 2.20 5.36
C HIS A 20 -5.81 2.34 6.86
N HIS A 21 -6.28 1.47 7.76
CA HIS A 21 -6.00 1.54 9.20
C HIS A 21 -6.40 0.25 9.93
N PHE A 22 -5.85 0.07 11.15
CA PHE A 22 -6.40 -0.84 12.16
C PHE A 22 -7.38 -0.09 13.07
N ALA A 23 -8.37 -0.79 13.63
CA ALA A 23 -9.23 -0.22 14.65
C ALA A 23 -8.43 0.12 15.93
N GLU A 24 -8.93 1.07 16.73
CA GLU A 24 -8.28 1.46 17.97
C GLU A 24 -8.15 0.25 18.92
N GLY A 25 -6.93 -0.06 19.33
CA GLY A 25 -6.61 -1.22 20.17
C GLY A 25 -6.46 -2.55 19.42
N GLU A 26 -6.74 -2.60 18.12
CA GLU A 26 -6.55 -3.80 17.28
C GLU A 26 -5.27 -3.73 16.43
N SER A 27 -4.48 -2.67 16.57
CA SER A 27 -3.19 -2.57 15.90
C SER A 27 -2.25 -3.67 16.41
N PRO A 28 -1.67 -4.50 15.53
CA PRO A 28 -0.63 -5.43 15.90
C PRO A 28 0.62 -4.68 16.39
N ALA A 29 1.48 -5.39 17.13
CA ALA A 29 2.80 -4.88 17.45
C ALA A 29 3.62 -4.74 16.14
N PRO A 30 4.36 -3.64 15.94
CA PRO A 30 5.25 -3.49 14.79
C PRO A 30 6.25 -4.66 14.68
N PRO A 31 6.67 -5.06 13.47
CA PRO A 31 6.32 -4.43 12.19
C PRO A 31 4.96 -4.87 11.63
N PHE A 32 4.23 -3.91 11.07
CA PHE A 32 3.00 -4.15 10.31
C PHE A 32 2.91 -3.22 9.11
N LEU A 33 2.03 -3.57 8.18
CA LEU A 33 1.81 -2.84 6.95
C LEU A 33 0.42 -2.21 6.89
N LEU A 34 0.33 -1.02 6.30
CA LEU A 34 -0.94 -0.49 5.81
C LEU A 34 -0.83 -0.32 4.31
N PHE A 35 -1.93 -0.55 3.59
CA PHE A 35 -1.99 -0.20 2.18
C PHE A 35 -3.25 0.60 1.89
N LEU A 36 -3.14 1.57 0.98
CA LEU A 36 -4.28 2.35 0.51
C LEU A 36 -4.12 2.70 -0.97
N SER A 37 -5.24 2.89 -1.65
CA SER A 37 -5.26 3.38 -3.03
C SER A 37 -5.89 4.77 -3.01
N PRO A 38 -5.08 5.85 -2.96
CA PRO A 38 -5.59 7.21 -2.77
C PRO A 38 -6.34 7.74 -4.00
N GLY A 39 -6.11 7.13 -5.17
CA GLY A 39 -6.82 7.48 -6.38
C GLY A 39 -6.24 6.86 -7.63
N GLU A 40 -6.76 7.32 -8.76
CA GLU A 40 -6.31 6.90 -10.08
C GLU A 40 -6.06 8.14 -10.95
N ASN A 41 -5.00 8.10 -11.75
CA ASN A 41 -4.71 9.11 -12.75
C ASN A 41 -5.10 8.60 -14.13
N THR A 42 -6.18 9.14 -14.68
CA THR A 42 -6.75 8.71 -15.96
C THR A 42 -6.25 9.59 -17.11
N PHE A 43 -5.43 8.99 -17.97
CA PHE A 43 -5.06 9.57 -19.26
C PHE A 43 -6.25 9.49 -20.23
N SER A 44 -6.65 10.66 -20.74
CA SER A 44 -7.79 10.82 -21.63
C SER A 44 -7.37 11.51 -22.93
N ALA A 45 -7.91 11.05 -24.06
CA ALA A 45 -7.75 11.64 -25.39
C ALA A 45 -9.04 11.41 -26.19
N ASP A 46 -9.33 12.18 -27.25
CA ASP A 46 -10.51 11.95 -28.13
C ASP A 46 -11.88 11.77 -27.43
N ASN A 47 -12.08 12.40 -26.27
CA ASN A 47 -13.25 12.19 -25.38
C ASN A 47 -13.42 10.75 -24.85
N LEU A 48 -12.33 9.98 -24.81
CA LEU A 48 -12.24 8.64 -24.27
C LEU A 48 -11.19 8.57 -23.15
N ALA A 49 -11.47 7.78 -22.12
CA ALA A 49 -10.48 7.40 -21.12
C ALA A 49 -9.64 6.25 -21.69
N TYR A 50 -8.41 6.55 -22.13
CA TYR A 50 -7.54 5.58 -22.80
C TYR A 50 -6.80 4.69 -21.82
N PHE A 51 -6.37 5.23 -20.68
CA PHE A 51 -5.57 4.50 -19.71
C PHE A 51 -5.78 5.07 -18.31
N SER A 52 -5.98 4.22 -17.30
CA SER A 52 -6.03 4.63 -15.89
C SER A 52 -4.85 4.02 -15.14
N CYS A 53 -4.05 4.87 -14.50
CA CYS A 53 -2.99 4.46 -13.60
C CYS A 53 -3.50 4.50 -12.16
N LYS A 54 -3.59 3.34 -11.51
CA LYS A 54 -3.95 3.29 -10.09
C LYS A 54 -2.74 3.58 -9.22
N GLN A 55 -2.87 4.48 -8.27
CA GLN A 55 -1.87 4.67 -7.24
C GLN A 55 -2.13 3.67 -6.10
N LEU A 56 -1.07 3.02 -5.64
CA LEU A 56 -1.08 2.18 -4.44
C LEU A 56 0.06 2.66 -3.53
N ASP A 57 -0.30 3.07 -2.32
CA ASP A 57 0.64 3.43 -1.27
C ASP A 57 0.70 2.27 -0.27
N ILE A 58 1.92 1.83 0.06
CA ILE A 58 2.19 0.80 1.07
C ILE A 58 3.07 1.45 2.15
N GLU A 59 2.61 1.39 3.39
CA GLU A 59 3.25 2.01 4.54
C GLU A 59 3.75 0.92 5.50
N LEU A 60 5.03 0.98 5.84
CA LEU A 60 5.65 0.08 6.82
C LEU A 60 5.84 0.82 8.16
N TYR A 61 5.21 0.28 9.20
CA TYR A 61 5.32 0.80 10.56
C TYR A 61 6.30 -0.04 11.36
N THR A 62 7.26 0.61 12.00
CA THR A 62 8.30 -0.02 12.84
C THR A 62 8.51 0.78 14.13
N ASP A 63 9.02 0.14 15.18
CA ASP A 63 9.34 0.82 16.44
C ASP A 63 10.48 1.86 16.30
N LYS A 64 11.36 1.66 15.31
CA LYS A 64 12.52 2.51 15.06
C LYS A 64 12.70 2.72 13.57
N LYS A 65 12.76 3.99 13.19
CA LYS A 65 13.18 4.39 11.85
C LYS A 65 14.65 4.03 11.63
N GLN A 66 14.99 3.47 10.48
CA GLN A 66 16.36 3.11 10.10
C GLN A 66 16.70 3.71 8.72
N PRO A 67 17.02 5.02 8.65
CA PRO A 67 17.23 5.71 7.38
C PRO A 67 18.32 5.10 6.51
N GLU A 68 19.41 4.63 7.12
CA GLU A 68 20.53 4.01 6.39
C GLU A 68 20.13 2.71 5.67
N LEU A 69 19.12 2.00 6.18
CA LEU A 69 18.57 0.81 5.54
C LEU A 69 17.54 1.20 4.47
N GLU A 70 16.72 2.22 4.74
CA GLU A 70 15.75 2.77 3.78
C GLU A 70 16.43 3.31 2.52
N GLU A 71 17.60 3.94 2.64
CA GLU A 71 18.39 4.46 1.50
C GLU A 71 19.02 3.38 0.61
N GLN A 72 19.10 2.12 1.07
CA GLN A 72 19.65 1.02 0.28
C GLN A 72 18.65 0.43 -0.72
N VAL A 73 17.40 0.87 -0.68
CA VAL A 73 16.27 0.34 -1.47
C VAL A 73 15.85 1.34 -2.55
#